data_AF-A0AAD5ECW0-F1
#
_entry.id   AF-A0AAD5ECW0-F1
#
_cell.length_a   1.000
_cell.length_b   1.000
_cell.length_c   1.000
_cell.angle_alpha   90.00
_cell.angle_beta   90.00
_cell.angle_gamma   90.00
#
_symmetry.space_group_name_H-M   'P 1'
#
loop_
_entity.id
_entity.type
_entity.pdbx_description
1 polymer ?
#
loop_
_entity_poly.entity_id
_entity_poly.type
_entity_poly.pdbx_seq_one_letter_code
_entity_poly.pdbx_strand_id
1 'polypeptide(L)'
;MTTPQDPFLERSYTSSSSIYAQSPGSELDTPLLEKDIQQLQQQPDPAIEAVLRPRTLTALTVLLLCLLYVAVTPDIDSTETNVKLGITAAIACFVFIGMLQFRDGPFVRPHVAFWRAVLSLSVLYQMALVFFLFLNKHQARQMLKFVYPELGVPLPDRSYAEGCELTMDNLKNQIDIFVLAHVLGWYAKALILRDYWFCWILSIMFEVMEYSLQHQLANFAECWWDHWILDVLTCNWLGIYLGMKTCEYFEVKHYSWAGHLRHIKGIKGKAKRAVQQFTPHDWTRFEWKTTSSFKHWMAVIALLVVFLQCELNCFYLKYLVWIPPEHPLLTYRLILIFFFALPATREAYQYLVDKNTKRFGPHAWVILANIFTETLICIKYGRGEFPEPAPLSVVVFWIVFTSSLVLYTVWKFWWLPKTRKQKAGGAKKDE
;
A
#
# COMPACT_ATOMS: atom_id res chain seq x y z
N MET A 1 25.64 21.27 -65.19
CA MET A 1 26.60 20.16 -65.42
C MET A 1 26.63 19.31 -64.16
N THR A 2 26.31 18.02 -64.33
CA THR A 2 26.80 16.84 -63.58
C THR A 2 26.64 16.73 -62.05
N THR A 3 25.76 15.81 -61.64
CA THR A 3 25.92 14.91 -60.46
C THR A 3 27.17 14.01 -60.61
N PRO A 4 27.73 13.47 -59.51
CA PRO A 4 27.39 12.10 -59.00
C PRO A 4 27.37 11.98 -57.44
N GLN A 5 26.44 11.24 -56.78
CA GLN A 5 26.51 9.83 -56.26
C GLN A 5 27.75 9.51 -55.38
N ASP A 6 27.66 9.44 -54.04
CA ASP A 6 27.28 8.32 -53.10
C ASP A 6 28.56 7.67 -52.48
N PRO A 7 28.58 6.79 -51.44
CA PRO A 7 27.67 6.48 -50.31
C PRO A 7 28.43 6.28 -48.95
N PHE A 8 27.77 6.13 -47.78
CA PHE A 8 28.26 5.20 -46.72
C PHE A 8 27.13 4.75 -45.78
N LEU A 9 27.03 3.43 -45.66
CA LEU A 9 25.90 2.63 -45.19
C LEU A 9 25.88 2.37 -43.67
N GLU A 10 24.65 2.31 -43.15
CA GLU A 10 24.21 1.64 -41.93
C GLU A 10 24.47 0.13 -42.00
N ARG A 11 24.98 -0.44 -40.91
CA ARG A 11 25.33 -1.86 -40.79
C ARG A 11 24.24 -2.58 -39.99
N SER A 12 23.39 -3.33 -40.67
CA SER A 12 22.46 -4.30 -40.08
C SER A 12 23.18 -5.64 -39.84
N TYR A 13 23.08 -6.18 -38.62
CA TYR A 13 23.51 -7.54 -38.31
C TYR A 13 22.37 -8.52 -38.61
N THR A 14 22.64 -9.43 -39.53
CA THR A 14 21.83 -10.60 -39.85
C THR A 14 21.99 -11.69 -38.77
N SER A 15 20.88 -12.30 -38.37
CA SER A 15 20.86 -13.60 -37.71
C SER A 15 20.01 -14.53 -38.56
N SER A 16 20.69 -15.46 -39.22
CA SER A 16 20.19 -16.49 -40.11
C SER A 16 19.37 -17.55 -39.36
N SER A 17 18.20 -17.88 -39.88
CA SER A 17 17.61 -19.23 -39.73
C SER A 17 16.55 -19.44 -40.81
N SER A 18 16.99 -19.90 -41.97
CA SER A 18 16.15 -20.40 -43.06
C SER A 18 16.26 -21.92 -43.12
N ILE A 19 15.28 -22.66 -42.57
CA ILE A 19 14.93 -24.00 -43.07
C ILE A 19 13.43 -24.21 -42.84
N TYR A 20 12.61 -23.91 -43.83
CA TYR A 20 11.36 -24.64 -44.09
C TYR A 20 11.12 -24.69 -45.60
N ALA A 21 11.10 -25.91 -46.12
CA ALA A 21 10.80 -26.21 -47.50
C ALA A 21 9.37 -25.74 -47.84
N GLN A 22 9.24 -25.05 -48.97
CA GLN A 22 7.97 -24.63 -49.55
C GLN A 22 7.17 -25.86 -50.03
N SER A 23 5.93 -25.98 -49.54
CA SER A 23 4.86 -26.73 -50.21
C SER A 23 3.82 -25.71 -50.69
N PRO A 24 3.33 -25.78 -51.94
CA PRO A 24 2.43 -24.77 -52.48
C PRO A 24 0.98 -25.10 -52.09
N GLY A 25 0.35 -24.24 -51.31
CA GLY A 25 -1.08 -24.36 -51.00
C GLY A 25 -1.51 -23.51 -49.80
N SER A 26 -2.42 -22.58 -50.06
CA SER A 26 -3.05 -21.59 -49.17
C SER A 26 -2.16 -20.44 -48.70
N GLU A 27 -2.29 -19.29 -49.37
CA GLU A 27 -2.16 -17.97 -48.73
C GLU A 27 -3.25 -17.88 -47.65
N LEU A 28 -2.94 -18.41 -46.47
CA LEU A 28 -3.72 -18.17 -45.27
C LEU A 28 -3.24 -16.82 -44.73
N ASP A 29 -4.15 -15.85 -44.58
CA ASP A 29 -3.87 -14.51 -44.07
C ASP A 29 -3.12 -14.57 -42.73
N THR A 30 -1.78 -14.60 -42.81
CA THR A 30 -0.85 -14.71 -41.69
C THR A 30 -1.08 -13.66 -40.61
N PRO A 31 -1.45 -12.40 -40.90
CA PRO A 31 -1.73 -11.40 -39.88
C PRO A 31 -3.05 -11.62 -39.13
N LEU A 32 -4.06 -12.22 -39.78
CA LEU A 32 -5.33 -12.59 -39.16
C LEU A 32 -5.15 -13.81 -38.26
N LEU A 33 -4.42 -14.82 -38.74
CA LEU A 33 -4.10 -16.00 -37.96
C LEU A 33 -3.23 -15.67 -36.74
N GLU A 34 -2.24 -14.77 -36.87
CA GLU A 34 -1.44 -14.31 -35.72
C GLU A 34 -2.29 -13.55 -34.70
N LYS A 35 -3.22 -12.71 -35.14
CA LYS A 35 -4.17 -12.01 -34.25
C LYS A 35 -5.11 -12.99 -33.55
N ASP A 36 -5.63 -13.97 -34.28
CA ASP A 36 -6.52 -15.00 -33.72
C ASP A 36 -5.77 -15.91 -32.74
N ILE A 37 -4.52 -16.27 -33.03
CA ILE A 37 -3.65 -17.03 -32.11
C ILE A 37 -3.31 -16.18 -30.88
N GLN A 38 -3.00 -14.89 -31.03
CA GLN A 38 -2.78 -13.98 -29.90
C GLN A 38 -4.05 -13.81 -29.05
N GLN A 39 -5.23 -13.72 -29.67
CA GLN A 39 -6.51 -13.65 -28.97
C GLN A 39 -6.84 -14.96 -28.23
N LEU A 40 -6.61 -16.12 -28.85
CA LEU A 40 -6.77 -17.43 -28.21
C LEU A 40 -5.78 -17.63 -27.05
N GLN A 41 -4.57 -17.10 -27.16
CA GLN A 41 -3.55 -17.16 -26.10
C GLN A 41 -3.81 -16.17 -24.94
N GLN A 42 -4.63 -15.15 -25.16
CA GLN A 42 -5.07 -14.21 -24.13
C GLN A 42 -6.29 -14.70 -23.34
N GLN A 43 -7.00 -15.73 -23.82
CA GLN A 43 -8.13 -16.29 -23.08
C GLN A 43 -7.65 -17.04 -21.82
N PRO A 44 -8.29 -16.82 -20.66
CA PRO A 44 -8.04 -17.61 -19.46
C PRO A 44 -8.19 -19.11 -19.77
N ASP A 45 -7.40 -19.97 -19.13
CA ASP A 45 -7.58 -21.42 -19.25
C ASP A 45 -9.03 -21.79 -18.91
N PRO A 46 -9.79 -22.48 -19.78
CA PRO A 46 -11.19 -22.80 -19.52
C PRO A 46 -11.38 -23.63 -18.24
N ALA A 47 -10.36 -24.38 -17.80
CA ALA A 47 -10.37 -25.05 -16.51
C ALA A 47 -10.28 -24.07 -15.32
N ILE A 48 -9.51 -22.99 -15.48
CA ILE A 48 -9.46 -21.89 -14.52
C ILE A 48 -10.77 -21.13 -14.58
N GLU A 49 -11.28 -20.77 -15.76
CA GLU A 49 -12.55 -20.07 -15.93
C GLU A 49 -13.75 -20.82 -15.32
N ALA A 50 -13.81 -22.14 -15.43
CA ALA A 50 -14.84 -22.97 -14.80
C ALA A 50 -14.77 -22.96 -13.25
N VAL A 51 -13.58 -22.79 -12.67
CA VAL A 51 -13.35 -22.62 -11.22
C VAL A 51 -13.63 -21.17 -10.79
N LEU A 52 -13.31 -20.20 -11.65
CA LEU A 52 -13.53 -18.76 -11.44
C LEU A 52 -15.00 -18.36 -11.58
N ARG A 53 -15.82 -19.16 -12.27
CA ARG A 53 -17.24 -18.85 -12.50
C ARG A 53 -17.97 -18.83 -11.16
N PRO A 54 -18.51 -17.67 -10.72
CA PRO A 54 -19.09 -17.56 -9.39
C PRO A 54 -20.40 -18.36 -9.32
N ARG A 55 -20.35 -19.52 -8.66
CA ARG A 55 -21.54 -20.33 -8.35
C ARG A 55 -22.19 -19.82 -7.07
N THR A 56 -22.75 -18.63 -7.12
CA THR A 56 -23.28 -17.91 -5.95
C THR A 56 -24.34 -18.71 -5.19
N LEU A 57 -25.23 -19.41 -5.90
CA LEU A 57 -26.23 -20.28 -5.28
C LEU A 57 -25.59 -21.49 -4.57
N THR A 58 -24.62 -22.16 -5.20
CA THR A 58 -23.89 -23.28 -4.57
C THR A 58 -23.12 -22.81 -3.34
N ALA A 59 -22.45 -21.67 -3.43
CA ALA A 59 -21.72 -21.06 -2.32
C ALA A 59 -22.66 -20.71 -1.15
N LEU A 60 -23.85 -20.18 -1.45
CA LEU A 60 -24.90 -19.92 -0.47
C LEU A 60 -25.39 -21.22 0.19
N THR A 61 -25.66 -22.27 -0.58
CA THR A 61 -26.07 -23.57 -0.03
C THR A 61 -25.01 -24.14 0.91
N VAL A 62 -23.74 -24.11 0.51
CA VAL A 62 -22.64 -24.57 1.38
C VAL A 62 -22.55 -23.74 2.65
N LEU A 63 -22.67 -22.42 2.56
CA LEU A 63 -22.69 -21.54 3.74
C LEU A 63 -23.83 -21.89 4.69
N LEU A 64 -25.06 -22.07 4.17
CA LEU A 64 -26.22 -22.44 4.97
C LEU A 64 -26.08 -23.83 5.59
N LEU A 65 -25.48 -24.80 4.89
CA LEU A 65 -25.19 -26.12 5.45
C LEU A 65 -24.14 -26.07 6.56
N CYS A 66 -23.10 -25.24 6.43
CA CYS A 66 -22.14 -25.02 7.51
C CYS A 66 -22.79 -24.39 8.74
N LEU A 67 -23.69 -23.40 8.55
CA LEU A 67 -24.44 -22.81 9.65
C LEU A 67 -25.40 -23.82 10.30
N LEU A 68 -26.05 -24.66 9.51
CA LEU A 68 -26.89 -25.75 10.00
C LEU A 68 -26.07 -26.75 10.82
N TYR A 69 -24.87 -27.13 10.35
CA TYR A 69 -23.96 -28.01 11.09
C TYR A 69 -23.62 -27.45 12.47
N VAL A 70 -23.25 -26.16 12.55
CA VAL A 70 -22.99 -25.50 13.83
C VAL A 70 -24.23 -25.48 14.72
N ALA A 71 -25.41 -25.21 14.14
CA ALA A 71 -26.67 -25.16 14.89
C ALA A 71 -27.12 -26.52 15.48
N VAL A 72 -26.63 -27.65 14.93
CA VAL A 72 -26.94 -29.00 15.45
C VAL A 72 -25.79 -29.63 16.24
N THR A 73 -24.65 -28.94 16.34
CA THR A 73 -23.51 -29.41 17.13
C THR A 73 -23.78 -29.13 18.61
N PRO A 74 -23.48 -30.07 19.54
CA PRO A 74 -23.66 -29.84 20.96
C PRO A 74 -22.89 -28.61 21.48
N ASP A 75 -23.46 -27.95 22.48
CA ASP A 75 -22.85 -26.78 23.11
C ASP A 75 -21.54 -27.14 23.83
N ILE A 76 -20.58 -26.21 23.77
CA ILE A 76 -19.37 -26.26 24.60
C ILE A 76 -19.69 -25.51 25.91
N ASP A 77 -19.32 -26.06 27.07
CA ASP A 77 -19.65 -25.45 28.38
C ASP A 77 -18.97 -24.09 28.65
N SER A 78 -18.00 -23.68 27.82
CA SER A 78 -17.27 -22.42 27.97
C SER A 78 -17.91 -21.28 27.17
N THR A 79 -18.57 -20.35 27.87
CA THR A 79 -19.13 -19.12 27.26
C THR A 79 -18.08 -18.32 26.50
N GLU A 80 -16.87 -18.17 27.06
CA GLU A 80 -15.78 -17.44 26.41
C GLU A 80 -15.41 -18.05 25.05
N THR A 81 -15.27 -19.38 25.02
CA THR A 81 -14.93 -20.13 23.81
C THR A 81 -16.03 -19.98 22.76
N ASN A 82 -17.29 -20.11 23.17
CA ASN A 82 -18.44 -19.95 22.27
C ASN A 82 -18.53 -18.55 21.67
N VAL A 83 -18.27 -17.50 22.48
CA VAL A 83 -18.25 -16.12 21.99
C VAL A 83 -17.11 -15.91 21.00
N LYS A 84 -15.90 -16.38 21.29
CA LYS A 84 -14.74 -16.28 20.38
C LYS A 84 -14.99 -17.01 19.06
N LEU A 85 -15.58 -18.21 19.11
CA LEU A 85 -15.96 -18.98 17.93
C LEU A 85 -17.05 -18.26 17.12
N GLY A 86 -18.08 -17.74 17.78
CA GLY A 86 -19.16 -16.98 17.14
C GLY A 86 -18.67 -15.72 16.42
N ILE A 87 -17.79 -14.93 17.06
CA ILE A 87 -17.15 -13.76 16.43
C ILE A 87 -16.32 -14.19 15.21
N THR A 88 -15.52 -15.25 15.35
CA THR A 88 -14.69 -15.77 14.26
C THR A 88 -15.55 -16.24 13.08
N ALA A 89 -16.63 -16.97 13.35
CA ALA A 89 -17.58 -17.43 12.34
C ALA A 89 -18.30 -16.26 11.65
N ALA A 90 -18.70 -15.22 12.39
CA ALA A 90 -19.33 -14.03 11.85
C ALA A 90 -18.37 -13.26 10.92
N ILE A 91 -17.10 -13.09 11.31
CA ILE A 91 -16.05 -12.50 10.47
C ILE A 91 -15.85 -13.33 9.20
N ALA A 92 -15.69 -14.64 9.33
CA ALA A 92 -15.50 -15.53 8.18
C ALA A 92 -16.69 -15.48 7.22
N CYS A 93 -17.92 -15.48 7.74
CA CYS A 93 -19.15 -15.36 6.96
C CYS A 93 -19.20 -14.02 6.21
N PHE A 94 -18.91 -12.90 6.88
CA PHE A 94 -18.89 -11.59 6.25
C PHE A 94 -17.83 -11.48 5.14
N VAL A 95 -16.61 -11.99 5.40
CA VAL A 95 -15.54 -12.04 4.38
C VAL A 95 -15.96 -12.89 3.19
N PHE A 96 -16.56 -14.05 3.43
CA PHE A 96 -17.06 -14.93 2.38
C PHE A 96 -18.14 -14.26 1.52
N ILE A 97 -19.10 -13.57 2.15
CA ILE A 97 -20.11 -12.79 1.43
C ILE A 97 -19.44 -11.66 0.62
N GLY A 98 -18.51 -10.94 1.23
CA GLY A 98 -17.75 -9.87 0.57
C GLY A 98 -16.98 -10.37 -0.65
N MET A 99 -16.32 -11.52 -0.55
CA MET A 99 -15.63 -12.19 -1.67
C MET A 99 -16.55 -12.41 -2.88
N LEU A 100 -17.82 -12.75 -2.64
CA LEU A 100 -18.78 -13.04 -3.70
C LEU A 100 -19.48 -11.79 -4.25
N GLN A 101 -19.82 -10.85 -3.37
CA GLN A 101 -20.76 -9.77 -3.67
C GLN A 101 -20.10 -8.40 -3.88
N PHE A 102 -18.89 -8.17 -3.35
CA PHE A 102 -18.24 -6.88 -3.50
C PHE A 102 -17.77 -6.66 -4.95
N ARG A 103 -17.71 -5.39 -5.35
CA ARG A 103 -17.28 -5.00 -6.70
C ARG A 103 -15.78 -5.20 -6.88
N ASP A 104 -15.38 -5.39 -8.14
CA ASP A 104 -13.98 -5.54 -8.51
C ASP A 104 -13.23 -4.23 -8.35
N GLY A 105 -12.05 -4.32 -7.74
CA GLY A 105 -11.08 -3.24 -7.67
C GLY A 105 -10.12 -3.25 -8.87
N PRO A 106 -9.04 -2.46 -8.82
CA PRO A 106 -8.08 -2.35 -9.92
C PRO A 106 -7.20 -3.59 -10.10
N PHE A 107 -7.20 -4.52 -9.14
CA PHE A 107 -6.32 -5.69 -9.15
C PHE A 107 -7.07 -6.98 -9.47
N VAL A 108 -6.51 -7.75 -10.41
CA VAL A 108 -7.06 -9.03 -10.85
C VAL A 108 -6.34 -10.21 -10.18
N ARG A 109 -5.05 -10.06 -9.83
CA ARG A 109 -4.18 -11.14 -9.32
C ARG A 109 -3.71 -10.89 -7.90
N PRO A 110 -3.57 -11.92 -7.04
CA PRO A 110 -3.55 -13.35 -7.38
C PRO A 110 -4.92 -13.91 -7.79
N HIS A 111 -6.00 -13.29 -7.31
CA HIS A 111 -7.37 -13.57 -7.73
C HIS A 111 -8.28 -12.39 -7.39
N VAL A 112 -9.35 -12.16 -8.16
CA VAL A 112 -10.32 -11.08 -7.92
C VAL A 112 -11.02 -11.22 -6.56
N ALA A 113 -11.51 -12.42 -6.23
CA ALA A 113 -12.07 -12.74 -4.92
C ALA A 113 -11.10 -12.47 -3.76
N PHE A 114 -9.78 -12.60 -3.94
CA PHE A 114 -8.82 -12.23 -2.90
C PHE A 114 -8.89 -10.73 -2.60
N TRP A 115 -8.92 -9.88 -3.62
CA TRP A 115 -9.02 -8.43 -3.42
C TRP A 115 -10.39 -8.00 -2.90
N ARG A 116 -11.46 -8.69 -3.29
CA ARG A 116 -12.78 -8.51 -2.66
C ARG A 116 -12.77 -8.91 -1.17
N ALA A 117 -12.06 -9.97 -0.80
CA ALA A 117 -11.83 -10.34 0.61
C ALA A 117 -11.08 -9.24 1.35
N VAL A 118 -10.03 -8.68 0.74
CA VAL A 118 -9.27 -7.55 1.29
C VAL A 118 -10.17 -6.33 1.51
N LEU A 119 -11.05 -5.99 0.57
CA LEU A 119 -12.03 -4.92 0.76
C LEU A 119 -13.00 -5.24 1.90
N SER A 120 -13.48 -6.48 1.99
CA SER A 120 -14.36 -6.94 3.06
C SER A 120 -13.71 -6.85 4.44
N LEU A 121 -12.45 -7.27 4.57
CA LEU A 121 -11.67 -7.11 5.79
C LEU A 121 -11.47 -5.63 6.15
N SER A 122 -11.27 -4.76 5.16
CA SER A 122 -11.17 -3.31 5.38
C SER A 122 -12.47 -2.71 5.93
N VAL A 123 -13.63 -3.17 5.44
CA VAL A 123 -14.94 -2.77 5.97
C VAL A 123 -15.17 -3.31 7.38
N LEU A 124 -14.81 -4.57 7.66
CA LEU A 124 -14.87 -5.12 9.02
C LEU A 124 -13.96 -4.35 9.99
N TYR A 125 -12.78 -3.97 9.53
CA TYR A 125 -11.87 -3.12 10.29
C TYR A 125 -12.54 -1.77 10.62
N GLN A 126 -13.16 -1.11 9.64
CA GLN A 126 -13.92 0.11 9.88
C GLN A 126 -15.05 -0.10 10.91
N MET A 127 -15.80 -1.19 10.81
CA MET A 127 -16.88 -1.49 11.76
C MET A 127 -16.34 -1.69 13.18
N ALA A 128 -15.21 -2.40 13.32
CA ALA A 128 -14.54 -2.56 14.60
C ALA A 128 -14.07 -1.20 15.14
N LEU A 129 -13.45 -0.35 14.33
CA LEU A 129 -13.02 0.99 14.74
C LEU A 129 -14.21 1.83 15.21
N VAL A 130 -15.33 1.82 14.50
CA VAL A 130 -16.55 2.52 14.92
C VAL A 130 -17.03 1.99 16.28
N PHE A 131 -17.03 0.67 16.49
CA PHE A 131 -17.37 0.08 17.78
C PHE A 131 -16.42 0.56 18.90
N PHE A 132 -15.10 0.51 18.69
CA PHE A 132 -14.11 1.03 19.63
C PHE A 132 -14.30 2.52 19.89
N LEU A 133 -14.67 3.31 18.88
CA LEU A 133 -14.95 4.73 19.04
C LEU A 133 -16.08 5.01 20.06
N PHE A 134 -17.04 4.09 20.26
CA PHE A 134 -18.06 4.23 21.30
C PHE A 134 -17.59 3.81 22.69
N LEU A 135 -16.64 2.86 22.79
CA LEU A 135 -16.04 2.48 24.07
C LEU A 135 -15.25 3.63 24.69
N ASN A 136 -15.16 3.65 26.02
CA ASN A 136 -14.13 4.43 26.70
C ASN A 136 -12.80 3.67 26.69
N LYS A 137 -11.70 4.37 26.97
CA LYS A 137 -10.34 3.80 26.92
C LYS A 137 -10.17 2.58 27.84
N HIS A 138 -10.77 2.59 29.03
CA HIS A 138 -10.68 1.47 29.95
C HIS A 138 -11.44 0.24 29.42
N GLN A 139 -12.66 0.43 28.90
CA GLN A 139 -13.45 -0.61 28.25
C GLN A 139 -12.74 -1.19 27.03
N ALA A 140 -12.08 -0.36 26.22
CA ALA A 140 -11.30 -0.81 25.08
C ALA A 140 -10.14 -1.72 25.51
N ARG A 141 -9.42 -1.34 26.57
CA ARG A 141 -8.34 -2.18 27.16
C ARG A 141 -8.89 -3.52 27.68
N GLN A 142 -10.03 -3.51 28.37
CA GLN A 142 -10.67 -4.75 28.83
C GLN A 142 -11.19 -5.62 27.68
N MET A 143 -11.71 -5.00 26.61
CA MET A 143 -12.14 -5.72 25.41
C MET A 143 -10.95 -6.41 24.73
N LEU A 144 -9.81 -5.73 24.61
CA LEU A 144 -8.60 -6.35 24.08
C LEU A 144 -8.11 -7.50 24.97
N LYS A 145 -8.19 -7.34 26.29
CA LYS A 145 -7.88 -8.40 27.27
C LYS A 145 -8.77 -9.64 27.11
N PHE A 146 -10.03 -9.47 26.76
CA PHE A 146 -10.94 -10.59 26.47
C PHE A 146 -10.47 -11.42 25.26
N VAL A 147 -9.91 -10.76 24.24
CA VAL A 147 -9.38 -11.45 23.05
C VAL A 147 -8.00 -12.06 23.34
N TYR A 148 -7.11 -11.29 23.96
CA TYR A 148 -5.73 -11.65 24.32
C TYR A 148 -5.52 -11.43 25.83
N PRO A 149 -5.54 -12.49 26.67
CA PRO A 149 -5.50 -12.39 28.13
C PRO A 149 -4.31 -11.61 28.70
N GLU A 150 -3.21 -11.54 27.97
CA GLU A 150 -1.96 -10.84 28.29
C GLU A 150 -2.06 -9.30 28.17
N LEU A 151 -3.10 -8.78 27.48
CA LEU A 151 -3.29 -7.35 27.28
C LEU A 151 -4.04 -6.68 28.45
N GLY A 152 -4.14 -5.34 28.37
CA GLY A 152 -4.87 -4.54 29.35
C GLY A 152 -4.10 -4.26 30.64
N VAL A 153 -2.77 -4.48 30.61
CA VAL A 153 -1.84 -4.11 31.67
C VAL A 153 -1.02 -2.88 31.26
N PRO A 154 -0.73 -1.93 32.17
CA PRO A 154 0.16 -0.81 31.86
C PRO A 154 1.54 -1.29 31.41
N LEU A 155 2.09 -0.63 30.40
CA LEU A 155 3.44 -0.89 29.89
C LEU A 155 4.43 0.11 30.47
N PRO A 156 5.69 -0.28 30.70
CA PRO A 156 6.73 0.68 31.07
C PRO A 156 7.01 1.63 29.90
N ASP A 157 7.21 2.91 30.20
CA ASP A 157 7.71 3.87 29.22
C ASP A 157 9.16 3.52 28.88
N ARG A 158 9.44 3.33 27.59
CA ARG A 158 10.79 3.01 27.09
C ARG A 158 11.25 4.16 26.19
N SER A 159 12.34 4.81 26.58
CA SER A 159 13.09 5.73 25.72
C SER A 159 14.29 5.00 25.12
N TYR A 160 14.58 5.26 23.84
CA TYR A 160 15.76 4.72 23.16
C TYR A 160 16.92 5.72 23.13
N ALA A 161 16.74 6.93 23.68
CA ALA A 161 17.75 7.97 23.79
C ALA A 161 18.70 7.81 24.99
N GLU A 162 18.69 6.66 25.66
CA GLU A 162 19.62 6.37 26.76
C GLU A 162 20.97 5.88 26.20
N GLY A 163 22.05 6.64 26.42
CA GLY A 163 23.41 6.23 26.03
C GLY A 163 23.75 6.45 24.55
N CYS A 164 23.55 7.66 24.03
CA CYS A 164 23.81 8.00 22.62
C CYS A 164 25.29 8.09 22.20
N GLU A 165 26.22 7.63 23.03
CA GLU A 165 27.63 7.52 22.67
C GLU A 165 27.82 6.39 21.65
N LEU A 166 28.62 6.65 20.60
CA LEU A 166 28.94 5.69 19.54
C LEU A 166 29.92 4.63 20.02
N THR A 167 29.49 3.79 20.96
CA THR A 167 30.22 2.60 21.41
C THR A 167 29.69 1.36 20.69
N MET A 168 30.53 0.33 20.55
CA MET A 168 30.14 -0.91 19.86
C MET A 168 29.01 -1.64 20.58
N ASP A 169 28.93 -1.53 21.91
CA ASP A 169 27.87 -2.16 22.70
C ASP A 169 26.54 -1.43 22.52
N ASN A 170 26.53 -0.09 22.52
CA ASN A 170 25.32 0.69 22.22
C ASN A 170 24.81 0.44 20.80
N LEU A 171 25.71 0.36 19.82
CA LEU A 171 25.34 0.06 18.43
C LEU A 171 24.72 -1.33 18.29
N LYS A 172 25.30 -2.36 18.94
CA LYS A 172 24.73 -3.72 18.93
C LYS A 172 23.37 -3.80 19.60
N ASN A 173 23.15 -3.05 20.67
CA ASN A 173 21.87 -3.03 21.38
C ASN A 173 20.76 -2.34 20.57
N GLN A 174 21.10 -1.44 19.63
CA GLN A 174 20.14 -0.78 18.74
C GLN A 174 19.91 -1.56 17.43
N ILE A 175 20.89 -2.35 16.97
CA ILE A 175 20.73 -3.25 15.81
C ILE A 175 19.97 -4.52 16.24
N ASP A 176 18.66 -4.38 16.42
CA ASP A 176 17.73 -5.47 16.74
C ASP A 176 16.63 -5.60 15.66
N ILE A 177 15.51 -6.24 16.00
CA ILE A 177 14.30 -6.40 15.19
C ILE A 177 13.79 -5.10 14.56
N PHE A 178 14.10 -3.94 15.15
CA PHE A 178 13.74 -2.62 14.63
C PHE A 178 14.39 -2.32 13.28
N VAL A 179 15.65 -2.72 13.06
CA VAL A 179 16.32 -2.58 11.76
C VAL A 179 15.57 -3.36 10.67
N LEU A 180 15.18 -4.61 10.98
CA LEU A 180 14.41 -5.43 10.06
C LEU A 180 13.03 -4.82 9.80
N ALA A 181 12.37 -4.32 10.85
CA ALA A 181 11.06 -3.67 10.75
C ALA A 181 11.12 -2.40 9.87
N HIS A 182 12.17 -1.58 10.01
CA HIS A 182 12.39 -0.40 9.16
C HIS A 182 12.60 -0.80 7.70
N VAL A 183 13.54 -1.71 7.42
CA VAL A 183 13.82 -2.15 6.04
C VAL A 183 12.56 -2.75 5.38
N LEU A 184 11.86 -3.65 6.07
CA LEU A 184 10.64 -4.27 5.53
C LEU A 184 9.48 -3.28 5.41
N GLY A 185 9.34 -2.36 6.37
CA GLY A 185 8.31 -1.32 6.36
C GLY A 185 8.48 -0.37 5.18
N TRP A 186 9.70 0.08 4.91
CA TRP A 186 10.01 0.95 3.79
C TRP A 186 9.95 0.25 2.44
N TYR A 187 10.34 -1.03 2.40
CA TYR A 187 10.10 -1.89 1.25
C TYR A 187 8.60 -1.97 0.91
N ALA A 188 7.74 -2.22 1.91
CA ALA A 188 6.30 -2.30 1.73
C ALA A 188 5.70 -0.96 1.27
N LYS A 189 6.13 0.17 1.86
CA LYS A 189 5.70 1.51 1.45
C LYS A 189 6.09 1.83 0.02
N ALA A 190 7.30 1.47 -0.41
CA ALA A 190 7.75 1.65 -1.79
C ALA A 190 6.89 0.87 -2.79
N LEU A 191 6.41 -0.33 -2.44
CA LEU A 191 5.47 -1.08 -3.29
C LEU A 191 4.08 -0.42 -3.41
N ILE A 192 3.64 0.28 -2.35
CA ILE A 192 2.38 1.02 -2.34
C ILE A 192 2.49 2.30 -3.16
N LEU A 193 3.52 3.11 -2.90
CA LEU A 193 3.67 4.47 -3.44
C LEU A 193 4.33 4.53 -4.81
N ARG A 194 5.18 3.54 -5.14
CA ARG A 194 5.83 3.35 -6.44
C ARG A 194 6.56 4.58 -6.97
N ASP A 195 7.08 5.41 -6.07
CA ASP A 195 7.78 6.65 -6.41
C ASP A 195 8.90 6.91 -5.38
N TYR A 196 10.15 7.03 -5.87
CA TYR A 196 11.32 7.26 -5.02
C TYR A 196 11.21 8.59 -4.26
N TRP A 197 10.79 9.66 -4.91
CA TRP A 197 10.73 10.99 -4.31
C TRP A 197 9.73 11.02 -3.17
N PHE A 198 8.55 10.43 -3.39
CA PHE A 198 7.52 10.35 -2.36
C PHE A 198 7.99 9.57 -1.13
N CYS A 199 8.65 8.43 -1.34
CA CYS A 199 9.16 7.62 -0.23
C CYS A 199 10.25 8.35 0.56
N TRP A 200 11.18 9.03 -0.11
CA TRP A 200 12.21 9.82 0.56
C TRP A 200 11.64 10.98 1.38
N ILE A 201 10.68 11.72 0.81
CA ILE A 201 10.02 12.81 1.55
C ILE A 201 9.30 12.25 2.77
N LEU A 202 8.56 11.15 2.63
CA LEU A 202 7.92 10.50 3.78
C LEU A 202 8.93 10.05 4.84
N SER A 203 10.07 9.49 4.42
CA SER A 203 11.08 8.99 5.36
C SER A 203 11.63 10.12 6.23
N ILE A 204 12.02 11.23 5.60
CA ILE A 204 12.51 12.39 6.33
C ILE A 204 11.39 13.01 7.18
N MET A 205 10.18 13.14 6.63
CA MET A 205 9.06 13.73 7.35
C MET A 205 8.64 12.89 8.57
N PHE A 206 8.79 11.57 8.52
CA PHE A 206 8.47 10.71 9.65
C PHE A 206 9.46 10.93 10.81
N GLU A 207 10.77 11.02 10.57
CA GLU A 207 11.75 11.42 11.61
C GLU A 207 11.41 12.80 12.21
N VAL A 208 11.00 13.74 11.37
CA VAL A 208 10.57 15.08 11.82
C VAL A 208 9.33 14.97 12.72
N MET A 209 8.41 14.06 12.43
CA MET A 209 7.26 13.80 13.30
C MET A 209 7.69 13.22 14.65
N GLU A 210 8.64 12.30 14.69
CA GLU A 210 9.16 11.72 15.94
C GLU A 210 9.83 12.78 16.81
N TYR A 211 10.76 13.56 16.25
CA TYR A 211 11.34 14.72 16.95
C TYR A 211 10.28 15.71 17.46
N SER A 212 9.23 15.92 16.68
CA SER A 212 8.15 16.83 17.05
C SER A 212 7.30 16.29 18.19
N LEU A 213 7.13 14.97 18.30
CA LEU A 213 6.16 14.32 19.20
C LEU A 213 6.80 13.53 20.34
N GLN A 214 8.13 13.47 20.44
CA GLN A 214 8.85 12.83 21.56
C GLN A 214 8.47 13.38 22.94
N HIS A 215 7.98 14.61 23.02
CA HIS A 215 7.46 15.19 24.27
C HIS A 215 6.12 14.55 24.71
N GLN A 216 5.41 13.87 23.80
CA GLN A 216 4.18 13.14 24.10
C GLN A 216 4.42 11.65 24.28
N LEU A 217 5.31 11.07 23.47
CA LEU A 217 5.61 9.64 23.46
C LEU A 217 7.11 9.42 23.65
N ALA A 218 7.51 8.88 24.79
CA ALA A 218 8.90 8.58 25.10
C ALA A 218 9.55 7.61 24.09
N ASN A 219 8.74 6.76 23.44
CA ASN A 219 9.18 5.87 22.38
C ASN A 219 9.76 6.57 21.15
N PHE A 220 9.43 7.85 20.91
CA PHE A 220 10.00 8.64 19.81
C PHE A 220 11.30 9.36 20.19
N ALA A 221 11.72 9.28 21.45
CA ALA A 221 13.00 9.82 21.87
C ALA A 221 14.08 8.78 21.57
N GLU A 222 14.80 9.00 20.46
CA GLU A 222 15.91 8.17 20.01
C GLU A 222 17.18 9.03 19.82
N CYS A 223 18.32 8.38 19.60
CA CYS A 223 19.59 9.09 19.42
C CYS A 223 19.63 9.81 18.06
N TRP A 224 20.34 10.94 17.98
CA TRP A 224 20.41 11.71 16.72
C TRP A 224 20.96 10.88 15.54
N TRP A 225 21.91 9.99 15.82
CA TRP A 225 22.51 9.12 14.81
C TRP A 225 21.58 7.95 14.46
N ASP A 226 20.64 7.61 15.34
CA ASP A 226 19.63 6.59 15.09
C ASP A 226 18.67 7.08 14.01
N HIS A 227 18.00 8.21 14.28
CA HIS A 227 17.13 8.91 13.33
C HIS A 227 17.75 9.12 11.94
N TRP A 228 18.93 9.76 11.89
CA TRP A 228 19.47 10.20 10.61
C TRP A 228 20.36 9.17 9.92
N ILE A 229 21.21 8.47 10.67
CA ILE A 229 22.16 7.53 10.06
C ILE A 229 21.53 6.15 9.96
N LEU A 230 21.07 5.58 11.07
CA LEU A 230 20.53 4.22 11.06
C LEU A 230 19.20 4.19 10.29
N ASP A 231 18.22 4.99 10.66
CA ASP A 231 16.91 4.94 10.04
C ASP A 231 16.88 5.55 8.66
N VAL A 232 17.07 6.86 8.49
CA VAL A 232 16.94 7.50 7.17
C VAL A 232 17.96 6.99 6.15
N LEU A 233 19.25 7.03 6.48
CA LEU A 233 20.31 6.78 5.50
C LEU A 233 20.61 5.30 5.27
N THR A 234 20.32 4.41 6.22
CA THR A 234 20.58 2.97 6.04
C THR A 234 19.31 2.14 5.90
N CYS A 235 18.47 2.03 6.93
CA CYS A 235 17.33 1.11 6.95
C CYS A 235 16.25 1.54 5.95
N ASN A 236 15.82 2.80 6.03
CA ASN A 236 14.76 3.38 5.21
C ASN A 236 15.21 3.43 3.75
N TRP A 237 16.42 3.94 3.50
CA TRP A 237 17.02 3.94 2.17
C TRP A 237 17.10 2.54 1.55
N LEU A 238 17.59 1.54 2.29
CA LEU A 238 17.71 0.17 1.80
C LEU A 238 16.34 -0.42 1.46
N GLY A 239 15.34 -0.22 2.33
CA GLY A 239 13.97 -0.64 2.08
C GLY A 239 13.38 0.01 0.83
N ILE A 240 13.52 1.34 0.69
CA ILE A 240 13.08 2.10 -0.50
C ILE A 240 13.77 1.56 -1.75
N TYR A 241 15.09 1.39 -1.72
CA TYR A 241 15.86 0.89 -2.86
C TYR A 241 15.37 -0.50 -3.30
N LEU A 242 15.25 -1.45 -2.37
CA LEU A 242 14.79 -2.82 -2.68
C LEU A 242 13.34 -2.83 -3.19
N GLY A 243 12.46 -2.02 -2.59
CA GLY A 243 11.06 -1.94 -2.99
C GLY A 243 10.90 -1.33 -4.38
N MET A 244 11.66 -0.28 -4.68
CA MET A 244 11.64 0.35 -5.99
C MET A 244 12.30 -0.52 -7.07
N LYS A 245 13.36 -1.26 -6.76
CA LYS A 245 13.90 -2.29 -7.67
C LYS A 245 12.89 -3.38 -7.98
N THR A 246 12.07 -3.75 -7.00
CA THR A 246 10.97 -4.69 -7.20
C THR A 246 9.89 -4.09 -8.11
N CYS A 247 9.55 -2.81 -7.94
CA CYS A 247 8.64 -2.09 -8.84
C CYS A 247 9.17 -2.04 -10.29
N GLU A 248 10.44 -1.69 -10.48
CA GLU A 248 11.09 -1.67 -11.80
C GLU A 248 11.08 -3.06 -12.45
N TYR A 249 11.36 -4.11 -11.67
CA TYR A 249 11.30 -5.49 -12.15
C TYR A 249 9.90 -5.90 -12.63
N PHE A 250 8.84 -5.45 -11.95
CA PHE A 250 7.46 -5.71 -12.36
C PHE A 250 6.97 -4.83 -13.51
N GLU A 251 7.52 -3.62 -13.70
CA GLU A 251 7.21 -2.71 -14.80
C GLU A 251 7.78 -3.20 -16.14
N VAL A 252 9.03 -3.65 -16.17
CA VAL A 252 9.73 -4.06 -17.41
C VAL A 252 9.28 -5.42 -17.93
N LYS A 253 8.63 -6.23 -17.10
CA LYS A 253 8.26 -7.59 -17.46
C LYS A 253 7.04 -7.61 -18.38
N HIS A 254 7.27 -7.81 -19.68
CA HIS A 254 6.18 -8.19 -20.58
C HIS A 254 5.60 -9.52 -20.12
N TYR A 255 4.37 -9.47 -19.65
CA TYR A 255 3.71 -10.67 -19.17
C TYR A 255 3.15 -11.47 -20.35
N SER A 256 3.96 -12.41 -20.88
CA SER A 256 3.48 -13.40 -21.85
C SER A 256 2.58 -14.41 -21.13
N TRP A 257 1.27 -14.23 -21.25
CA TRP A 257 0.30 -15.10 -20.58
C TRP A 257 -0.02 -16.37 -21.37
N ALA A 258 0.46 -16.48 -22.61
CA ALA A 258 0.38 -17.64 -23.50
C ALA A 258 1.07 -18.88 -22.88
N GLY A 259 0.31 -19.71 -22.17
CA GLY A 259 0.81 -20.95 -21.60
C GLY A 259 -0.18 -21.54 -20.60
N HIS A 260 -1.13 -22.34 -21.10
CA HIS A 260 -1.97 -23.17 -20.25
C HIS A 260 -1.08 -24.17 -19.49
N LEU A 261 -1.41 -24.44 -18.22
CA LEU A 261 -0.70 -25.41 -17.38
C LEU A 261 -0.60 -26.80 -18.04
N ARG A 262 -1.51 -27.10 -18.96
CA ARG A 262 -1.56 -28.32 -19.78
C ARG A 262 -0.41 -28.45 -20.78
N HIS A 263 0.14 -27.34 -21.27
CA HIS A 263 1.23 -27.37 -22.26
C HIS A 263 2.63 -27.39 -21.63
N ILE A 264 2.75 -27.17 -20.32
CA ILE A 264 4.04 -27.14 -19.61
C ILE A 264 4.43 -28.56 -19.19
N LYS A 265 5.46 -29.11 -19.85
CA LYS A 265 6.07 -30.38 -19.48
C LYS A 265 7.00 -30.19 -18.26
N GLY A 266 6.82 -31.02 -17.23
CA GLY A 266 7.68 -31.06 -16.04
C GLY A 266 7.14 -30.30 -14.81
N ILE A 267 7.39 -30.88 -13.63
CA ILE A 267 6.91 -30.37 -12.33
C ILE A 267 7.51 -28.99 -12.01
N LYS A 268 8.80 -28.79 -12.31
CA LYS A 268 9.49 -27.50 -12.10
C LYS A 268 8.87 -26.36 -12.93
N GLY A 269 8.48 -26.65 -14.18
CA GLY A 269 7.81 -25.67 -15.05
C GLY A 269 6.42 -25.31 -14.54
N LYS A 270 5.64 -26.31 -14.10
CA LYS A 270 4.32 -26.10 -13.49
C LYS A 270 4.41 -25.32 -12.17
N ALA A 271 5.39 -25.63 -11.31
CA ALA A 271 5.64 -24.90 -10.08
C ALA A 271 6.05 -23.43 -10.35
N LYS A 272 6.99 -23.21 -11.28
CA LYS A 272 7.38 -21.86 -11.71
C LYS A 272 6.18 -21.06 -12.24
N ARG A 273 5.29 -21.71 -13.02
CA ARG A 273 4.07 -21.08 -13.53
C ARG A 273 3.07 -20.77 -12.42
N ALA A 274 2.88 -21.67 -11.47
CA ALA A 274 2.02 -21.44 -10.30
C ALA A 274 2.52 -20.23 -9.50
N VAL A 275 3.82 -20.12 -9.25
CA VAL A 275 4.42 -18.95 -8.58
C VAL A 275 4.20 -17.66 -9.40
N GLN A 276 4.31 -17.73 -10.73
CA GLN A 276 4.01 -16.60 -11.63
C GLN A 276 2.52 -16.21 -11.67
N GLN A 277 1.60 -17.00 -11.12
CA GLN A 277 0.20 -16.55 -10.99
C GLN A 277 0.02 -15.50 -9.90
N PHE A 278 0.92 -15.48 -8.91
CA PHE A 278 0.93 -14.49 -7.85
C PHE A 278 1.62 -13.18 -8.25
N THR A 279 2.25 -13.11 -9.43
CA THR A 279 2.75 -11.83 -9.93
C THR A 279 1.59 -10.96 -10.44
N PRO A 280 1.69 -9.63 -10.30
CA PRO A 280 0.68 -8.70 -10.78
C PRO A 280 0.29 -8.91 -12.25
N HIS A 281 -0.95 -8.59 -12.60
CA HIS A 281 -1.40 -8.63 -14.00
C HIS A 281 -0.80 -7.47 -14.82
N ASP A 282 -0.77 -6.29 -14.20
CA ASP A 282 -0.18 -5.06 -14.70
C ASP A 282 0.44 -4.34 -13.51
N TRP A 283 1.57 -3.66 -13.73
CA TRP A 283 2.27 -2.90 -12.72
C TRP A 283 2.55 -1.47 -13.21
N THR A 284 1.54 -0.62 -13.07
CA THR A 284 1.65 0.78 -13.48
C THR A 284 2.60 1.56 -12.56
N ARG A 285 3.55 2.27 -13.17
CA ARG A 285 4.33 3.34 -12.54
C ARG A 285 3.44 4.55 -12.25
N PHE A 286 3.66 5.19 -11.10
CA PHE A 286 2.92 6.39 -10.71
C PHE A 286 3.72 7.64 -11.04
N GLU A 287 3.12 8.53 -11.83
CA GLU A 287 3.65 9.85 -12.13
C GLU A 287 2.73 10.91 -11.54
N TRP A 288 3.00 11.32 -10.30
CA TRP A 288 2.12 12.22 -9.54
C TRP A 288 2.07 13.66 -10.08
N LYS A 289 3.00 14.05 -10.97
CA LYS A 289 3.05 15.37 -11.63
C LYS A 289 2.91 16.52 -10.61
N THR A 290 3.66 16.41 -9.52
CA THR A 290 3.52 17.17 -8.27
C THR A 290 3.31 18.67 -8.47
N THR A 291 4.12 19.35 -9.27
CA THR A 291 4.02 20.80 -9.48
C THR A 291 3.35 21.21 -10.79
N SER A 292 2.75 20.27 -11.53
CA SER A 292 2.19 20.52 -12.86
C SER A 292 0.86 21.27 -12.80
N SER A 293 0.03 21.01 -11.79
CA SER A 293 -1.18 21.81 -11.53
C SER A 293 -1.47 21.88 -10.04
N PHE A 294 -2.23 22.90 -9.63
CA PHE A 294 -2.63 23.08 -8.24
C PHE A 294 -3.37 21.85 -7.69
N LYS A 295 -4.20 21.19 -8.51
CA LYS A 295 -4.89 19.94 -8.12
C LYS A 295 -3.91 18.83 -7.76
N HIS A 296 -2.89 18.59 -8.59
CA HIS A 296 -1.89 17.54 -8.34
C HIS A 296 -1.03 17.88 -7.12
N TRP A 297 -0.67 19.15 -6.96
CA TRP A 297 0.07 19.63 -5.79
C TRP A 297 -0.68 19.37 -4.48
N MET A 298 -1.94 19.78 -4.40
CA MET A 298 -2.76 19.55 -3.21
C MET A 298 -3.00 18.06 -2.96
N ALA A 299 -3.15 17.26 -4.01
CA ALA A 299 -3.31 15.82 -3.89
C ALA A 299 -2.05 15.14 -3.34
N VAL A 300 -0.86 15.54 -3.77
CA VAL A 300 0.41 15.03 -3.23
C VAL A 300 0.57 15.39 -1.76
N ILE A 301 0.29 16.65 -1.37
CA ILE A 301 0.31 17.07 0.03
C ILE A 301 -0.69 16.25 0.86
N ALA A 302 -1.92 16.09 0.37
CA ALA A 302 -2.94 15.31 1.07
C ALA A 302 -2.53 13.85 1.24
N LEU A 303 -1.94 13.24 0.21
CA LEU A 303 -1.43 11.86 0.28
C LEU A 303 -0.29 11.75 1.31
N LEU A 304 0.65 12.71 1.35
CA LEU A 304 1.72 12.73 2.35
C LEU A 304 1.15 12.81 3.78
N VAL A 305 0.19 13.70 4.01
CA VAL A 305 -0.46 13.87 5.32
C VAL A 305 -1.20 12.59 5.74
N VAL A 306 -1.94 11.96 4.83
CA VAL A 306 -2.67 10.71 5.12
C VAL A 306 -1.72 9.58 5.48
N PHE A 307 -0.58 9.44 4.78
CA PHE A 307 0.42 8.43 5.09
C PHE A 307 1.03 8.66 6.47
N LEU A 308 1.52 9.89 6.75
CA LEU A 308 2.08 10.23 8.06
C LEU A 308 1.05 10.01 9.18
N GLN A 309 -0.22 10.40 8.96
CA GLN A 309 -1.28 10.18 9.94
C GLN A 309 -1.53 8.68 10.21
N CYS A 310 -1.48 7.83 9.19
CA CYS A 310 -1.63 6.39 9.34
C CYS A 310 -0.50 5.80 10.21
N GLU A 311 0.72 6.30 10.05
CA GLU A 311 1.87 5.90 10.87
C GLU A 311 1.71 6.36 12.31
N LEU A 312 1.40 7.65 12.53
CA LEU A 312 1.16 8.18 13.87
C LEU A 312 0.05 7.41 14.60
N ASN A 313 -1.05 7.10 13.92
CA ASN A 313 -2.12 6.28 14.50
C ASN A 313 -1.60 4.94 15.02
N CYS A 314 -0.62 4.32 14.35
CA CYS A 314 0.00 3.07 14.83
C CYS A 314 0.63 3.25 16.22
N PHE A 315 1.41 4.31 16.41
CA PHE A 315 2.12 4.59 17.66
C PHE A 315 1.18 5.06 18.77
N TYR A 316 0.23 5.95 18.46
CA TYR A 316 -0.73 6.42 19.46
C TYR A 316 -1.69 5.32 19.89
N LEU A 317 -2.21 4.50 18.97
CA LEU A 317 -3.12 3.41 19.35
C LEU A 317 -2.41 2.42 20.27
N LYS A 318 -1.21 1.94 19.90
CA LYS A 318 -0.48 0.98 20.76
C LYS A 318 -0.25 1.53 22.17
N TYR A 319 0.09 2.81 22.29
CA TYR A 319 0.30 3.47 23.58
C TYR A 319 -1.00 3.59 24.38
N LEU A 320 -2.05 4.14 23.76
CA LEU A 320 -3.32 4.43 24.44
C LEU A 320 -4.05 3.18 24.91
N VAL A 321 -3.96 2.07 24.17
CA VAL A 321 -4.61 0.80 24.54
C VAL A 321 -3.67 -0.24 25.15
N TRP A 322 -2.42 0.13 25.45
CA TRP A 322 -1.40 -0.72 26.08
C TRP A 322 -1.11 -2.03 25.31
N ILE A 323 -0.78 -1.90 24.03
CA ILE A 323 -0.30 -3.01 23.21
C ILE A 323 1.23 -2.95 23.13
N PRO A 324 1.95 -4.00 23.57
CA PRO A 324 3.40 -4.07 23.45
C PRO A 324 3.87 -3.97 21.99
N PRO A 325 5.03 -3.36 21.68
CA PRO A 325 5.55 -3.25 20.31
C PRO A 325 5.73 -4.61 19.61
N GLU A 326 6.11 -5.66 20.35
CA GLU A 326 6.35 -7.00 19.83
C GLU A 326 5.06 -7.83 19.67
N HIS A 327 3.91 -7.30 20.08
CA HIS A 327 2.67 -8.06 20.08
C HIS A 327 2.14 -8.31 18.66
N PRO A 328 1.74 -9.55 18.30
CA PRO A 328 1.30 -9.91 16.94
C PRO A 328 0.16 -9.08 16.37
N LEU A 329 -0.70 -8.51 17.23
CA LEU A 329 -1.78 -7.60 16.79
C LEU A 329 -1.26 -6.41 15.97
N LEU A 330 -0.11 -5.84 16.34
CA LEU A 330 0.48 -4.73 15.60
C LEU A 330 0.98 -5.21 14.23
N THR A 331 1.64 -6.37 14.19
CA THR A 331 2.05 -7.01 12.93
C THR A 331 0.85 -7.30 12.03
N TYR A 332 -0.23 -7.89 12.55
CA TYR A 332 -1.46 -8.15 11.79
C TYR A 332 -2.08 -6.86 11.27
N ARG A 333 -2.13 -5.79 12.08
CA ARG A 333 -2.59 -4.48 11.62
C ARG A 333 -1.73 -3.95 10.47
N LEU A 334 -0.41 -3.98 10.58
CA LEU A 334 0.50 -3.50 9.52
C LEU A 334 0.32 -4.30 8.22
N ILE A 335 0.18 -5.62 8.31
CA ILE A 335 -0.09 -6.49 7.15
C ILE A 335 -1.44 -6.13 6.50
N LEU A 336 -2.50 -5.95 7.31
CA LEU A 336 -3.81 -5.56 6.80
C LEU A 336 -3.78 -4.19 6.10
N ILE A 337 -3.18 -3.18 6.75
CA ILE A 337 -3.04 -1.84 6.16
C ILE A 337 -2.24 -1.90 4.86
N PHE A 338 -1.16 -2.70 4.78
CA PHE A 338 -0.43 -2.91 3.54
C PHE A 338 -1.34 -3.43 2.42
N PHE A 339 -2.11 -4.49 2.67
CA PHE A 339 -3.04 -5.03 1.68
C PHE A 339 -4.19 -4.09 1.34
N PHE A 340 -4.68 -3.28 2.28
CA PHE A 340 -5.70 -2.26 2.01
C PHE A 340 -5.13 -1.14 1.14
N ALA A 341 -3.89 -0.72 1.40
CA ALA A 341 -3.25 0.42 0.78
C ALA A 341 -2.84 0.16 -0.68
N LEU A 342 -2.43 -1.06 -1.04
CA LEU A 342 -2.02 -1.39 -2.41
C LEU A 342 -3.09 -1.02 -3.48
N PRO A 343 -4.33 -1.56 -3.45
CA PRO A 343 -5.36 -1.19 -4.40
C PRO A 343 -5.87 0.24 -4.17
N ALA A 344 -5.91 0.71 -2.92
CA ALA A 344 -6.36 2.06 -2.58
C ALA A 344 -5.50 3.15 -3.22
N THR A 345 -4.17 3.04 -3.14
CA THR A 345 -3.28 4.03 -3.76
C THR A 345 -3.38 3.98 -5.28
N ARG A 346 -3.60 2.80 -5.87
CA ARG A 346 -3.88 2.67 -7.32
C ARG A 346 -5.17 3.38 -7.72
N GLU A 347 -6.26 3.18 -6.97
CA GLU A 347 -7.55 3.86 -7.19
C GLU A 347 -7.43 5.37 -7.01
N ALA A 348 -6.73 5.82 -5.97
CA ALA A 348 -6.48 7.23 -5.72
C ALA A 348 -5.68 7.87 -6.86
N TYR A 349 -4.63 7.19 -7.33
CA TYR A 349 -3.86 7.63 -8.50
C TYR A 349 -4.73 7.76 -9.75
N GLN A 350 -5.57 6.74 -10.05
CA GLN A 350 -6.50 6.79 -11.18
C GLN A 350 -7.46 7.97 -11.07
N TYR A 351 -8.08 8.17 -9.91
CA TYR A 351 -9.00 9.28 -9.67
C TYR A 351 -8.35 10.68 -9.84
N LEU A 352 -7.07 10.79 -9.49
CA LEU A 352 -6.35 12.06 -9.54
C LEU A 352 -5.87 12.41 -10.96
N VAL A 353 -5.32 11.42 -11.66
CA VAL A 353 -4.63 11.58 -12.95
C VAL A 353 -5.55 11.37 -14.15
N ASP A 354 -6.44 10.37 -14.11
CA ASP A 354 -7.36 10.09 -15.21
C ASP A 354 -8.59 11.01 -15.16
N LYS A 355 -8.81 11.76 -16.25
CA LYS A 355 -9.95 12.69 -16.37
C LYS A 355 -11.29 11.96 -16.48
N ASN A 356 -11.29 10.71 -16.92
CA ASN A 356 -12.50 9.91 -17.12
C ASN A 356 -12.99 9.27 -15.81
N THR A 357 -12.10 9.07 -14.85
CA THR A 357 -12.43 8.52 -13.54
C THR A 357 -13.09 9.59 -12.66
N LYS A 358 -14.42 9.53 -12.52
CA LYS A 358 -15.20 10.50 -11.71
C LYS A 358 -15.53 10.03 -10.30
N ARG A 359 -15.43 8.74 -10.04
CA ARG A 359 -15.78 8.14 -8.74
C ARG A 359 -14.50 7.75 -8.00
N PHE A 360 -14.44 8.11 -6.72
CA PHE A 360 -13.37 7.65 -5.85
C PHE A 360 -13.56 6.16 -5.56
N GLY A 361 -12.48 5.39 -5.69
CA GLY A 361 -12.55 3.93 -5.60
C GLY A 361 -12.92 3.43 -4.19
N PRO A 362 -13.57 2.26 -4.09
CA PRO A 362 -14.04 1.73 -2.82
C PRO A 362 -12.90 1.39 -1.85
N HIS A 363 -11.76 0.86 -2.31
CA HIS A 363 -10.62 0.57 -1.43
C HIS A 363 -10.03 1.87 -0.88
N ALA A 364 -9.84 2.86 -1.74
CA ALA A 364 -9.32 4.16 -1.35
C ALA A 364 -10.25 4.88 -0.36
N TRP A 365 -11.56 4.79 -0.58
CA TRP A 365 -12.55 5.39 0.31
C TRP A 365 -12.54 4.74 1.70
N VAL A 366 -12.56 3.40 1.78
CA VAL A 366 -12.62 2.70 3.07
C VAL A 366 -11.32 2.87 3.86
N ILE A 367 -10.15 2.82 3.22
CA ILE A 367 -8.89 3.04 3.97
C ILE A 367 -8.78 4.46 4.52
N LEU A 368 -9.27 5.48 3.79
CA LEU A 368 -9.34 6.85 4.34
C LEU A 368 -10.27 6.89 5.55
N ALA A 369 -11.44 6.24 5.48
CA ALA A 369 -12.34 6.14 6.62
C ALA A 369 -11.67 5.45 7.82
N ASN A 370 -10.91 4.38 7.60
CA ASN A 370 -10.15 3.67 8.64
C ASN A 370 -9.16 4.63 9.32
N ILE A 371 -8.30 5.28 8.54
CA ILE A 371 -7.26 6.19 9.06
C ILE A 371 -7.88 7.33 9.86
N PHE A 372 -8.93 7.97 9.35
CA PHE A 372 -9.57 9.07 10.08
C PHE A 372 -10.31 8.58 11.33
N THR A 373 -10.91 7.39 11.29
CA THR A 373 -11.59 6.83 12.48
C THR A 373 -10.59 6.45 13.56
N GLU A 374 -9.44 5.88 13.20
CA GLU A 374 -8.33 5.67 14.13
C GLU A 374 -7.87 6.98 14.75
N THR A 375 -7.70 8.04 13.95
CA THR A 375 -7.32 9.36 14.46
C THR A 375 -8.35 9.89 15.45
N LEU A 376 -9.65 9.71 15.20
CA LEU A 376 -10.71 10.09 16.14
C LEU A 376 -10.63 9.29 17.45
N ILE A 377 -10.32 7.99 17.37
CA ILE A 377 -10.08 7.16 18.55
C ILE A 377 -8.88 7.68 19.35
N CYS A 378 -7.76 7.98 18.68
CA CYS A 378 -6.57 8.55 19.32
C CYS A 378 -6.89 9.86 20.02
N ILE A 379 -7.62 10.78 19.37
CA ILE A 379 -8.05 12.05 19.96
C ILE A 379 -8.96 11.82 21.17
N LYS A 380 -9.92 10.89 21.07
CA LYS A 380 -10.85 10.58 22.17
C LYS A 380 -10.11 10.00 23.37
N TYR A 381 -9.22 9.04 23.14
CA TYR A 381 -8.55 8.27 24.19
C TYR A 381 -7.36 9.02 24.79
N GLY A 382 -6.72 9.91 24.02
CA GLY A 382 -5.59 10.73 24.43
C GLY A 382 -5.94 11.95 25.30
N ARG A 383 -7.23 12.20 25.57
CA ARG A 383 -7.65 13.29 26.46
C ARG A 383 -7.08 13.07 27.86
N GLY A 384 -6.26 14.01 28.32
CA GLY A 384 -5.61 13.97 29.63
C GLY A 384 -4.35 13.10 29.71
N GLU A 385 -3.87 12.53 28.60
CA GLU A 385 -2.67 11.67 28.59
C GLU A 385 -1.37 12.42 28.30
N PHE A 386 -1.46 13.56 27.61
CA PHE A 386 -0.30 14.34 27.17
C PHE A 386 -0.35 15.75 27.78
N PRO A 387 0.00 15.89 29.08
CA PRO A 387 -0.07 17.17 29.77
C PRO A 387 1.03 18.14 29.34
N GLU A 388 2.15 17.62 28.84
CA GLU A 388 3.31 18.42 28.43
C GLU A 388 3.01 19.21 27.14
N PRO A 389 3.14 20.54 27.15
CA PRO A 389 2.95 21.35 25.96
C PRO A 389 4.08 21.10 24.94
N ALA A 390 3.78 21.32 23.67
CA ALA A 390 4.79 21.23 22.62
C ALA A 390 5.93 22.24 22.88
N PRO A 391 7.21 21.81 22.80
CA PRO A 391 8.35 22.70 22.95
C PRO A 391 8.30 23.86 21.95
N LEU A 392 8.77 25.04 22.36
CA LEU A 392 8.74 26.24 21.50
C LEU A 392 9.48 26.03 20.18
N SER A 393 10.60 25.29 20.19
CA SER A 393 11.36 24.94 18.98
C SER A 393 10.51 24.18 17.96
N VAL A 394 9.70 23.21 18.42
CA VAL A 394 8.78 22.43 17.59
C VAL A 394 7.68 23.34 17.02
N VAL A 395 7.08 24.18 17.86
CA VAL A 395 6.02 25.11 17.43
C VAL A 395 6.54 26.08 16.36
N VAL A 396 7.70 26.70 16.59
CA VAL A 396 8.33 27.62 15.64
C VAL A 396 8.67 26.90 14.34
N PHE A 397 9.25 25.70 14.40
CA PHE A 397 9.56 24.90 13.23
C PHE A 397 8.32 24.67 12.36
N TRP A 398 7.20 24.21 12.94
CA TRP A 398 5.98 23.95 12.17
C TRP A 398 5.33 25.22 11.63
N ILE A 399 5.38 26.34 12.35
CA ILE A 399 4.91 27.64 11.84
C ILE A 399 5.72 28.04 10.61
N VAL A 400 7.06 27.95 10.67
CA VAL A 400 7.93 28.30 9.55
C VAL A 400 7.70 27.35 8.38
N PHE A 401 7.71 26.04 8.63
CA PHE A 401 7.51 25.02 7.60
C PHE A 401 6.18 25.18 6.86
N THR A 402 5.07 25.33 7.60
CA THR A 402 3.74 25.50 7.01
C THR A 402 3.60 26.84 6.27
N SER A 403 4.16 27.91 6.83
CA SER A 403 4.20 29.23 6.17
C SER A 403 4.99 29.17 4.86
N SER A 404 6.17 28.55 4.85
CA SER A 404 6.97 28.34 3.65
C SER A 404 6.24 27.51 2.59
N LEU A 405 5.54 26.45 3.00
CA LEU A 405 4.75 25.61 2.09
C LEU A 405 3.60 26.40 1.44
N VAL A 406 2.88 27.22 2.22
CA VAL A 406 1.82 28.10 1.73
C VAL A 406 2.38 29.16 0.77
N LEU A 407 3.48 29.82 1.15
CA LEU A 407 4.15 30.83 0.32
C LEU A 407 4.62 30.24 -1.01
N TYR A 408 5.23 29.05 -0.99
CA TYR A 408 5.63 28.34 -2.20
C TYR A 408 4.41 28.02 -3.08
N THR A 409 3.32 27.55 -2.48
CA THR A 409 2.07 27.23 -3.19
C THR A 409 1.49 28.47 -3.90
N VAL A 410 1.40 29.60 -3.19
CA VAL A 410 0.94 30.88 -3.74
C VAL A 410 1.86 31.37 -4.85
N TRP A 411 3.18 31.34 -4.62
CA TRP A 411 4.17 31.77 -5.59
C TRP A 411 4.12 30.95 -6.89
N LYS A 412 4.10 29.63 -6.78
CA LYS A 412 4.15 28.71 -7.93
C LYS A 412 2.90 28.77 -8.80
N PHE A 413 1.71 28.81 -8.19
CA PHE A 413 0.44 28.67 -8.90
C PHE A 413 -0.30 29.97 -9.18
N TRP A 414 0.02 31.07 -8.48
CA TRP A 414 -0.60 32.38 -8.73
C TRP A 414 0.40 33.44 -9.18
N TRP A 415 1.55 33.60 -8.52
CA TRP A 415 2.50 34.67 -8.85
C TRP A 415 3.28 34.40 -10.14
N LEU A 416 3.91 33.23 -10.27
CA LEU A 416 4.72 32.87 -11.42
C LEU A 416 3.94 32.90 -12.76
N PRO A 417 2.69 32.40 -12.82
CA PRO A 417 1.90 32.49 -14.06
C PRO A 417 1.49 33.93 -14.39
N LYS A 418 1.15 34.76 -13.39
CA LYS A 418 0.79 36.17 -13.61
C LYS A 418 1.96 36.96 -14.20
N THR A 419 3.16 36.81 -13.64
CA THR A 419 4.37 37.50 -14.11
C THR A 419 4.78 37.05 -15.52
N ARG A 420 4.67 35.75 -15.83
CA ARG A 420 4.91 35.25 -17.20
C ARG A 420 3.92 35.81 -18.22
N LYS A 421 2.63 35.90 -17.87
CA LYS A 421 1.61 36.52 -18.74
C LYS A 421 1.88 38.01 -18.97
N GLN A 422 2.27 38.76 -17.94
CA GLN A 422 2.62 40.17 -18.06
C GLN A 422 3.84 40.39 -18.97
N LYS A 423 4.90 39.59 -18.82
CA LYS A 423 6.10 39.67 -19.69
C LYS A 423 5.78 39.32 -21.15
N ALA A 424 4.97 38.29 -21.40
CA ALA A 424 4.56 37.92 -22.75
C ALA A 424 3.60 38.96 -23.40
N GLY A 425 2.77 39.63 -22.60
CA GLY A 425 1.90 40.71 -23.07
C GLY A 425 2.63 42.02 -23.32
N GLY A 426 3.75 42.27 -22.63
CA GLY A 426 4.65 43.39 -22.91
C GLY A 426 5.42 43.22 -24.21
N ALA A 427 6.01 42.03 -24.43
CA ALA A 427 6.78 41.75 -25.65
C ALA A 427 5.94 41.81 -26.95
N LYS A 428 4.62 41.57 -26.88
CA LYS A 428 3.70 41.69 -28.02
C LYS A 428 3.23 43.11 -28.32
N LYS A 429 3.55 44.10 -27.46
CA LYS A 429 3.23 45.51 -27.70
C LYS A 429 4.40 46.30 -28.29
N ASP A 430 5.59 45.70 -28.30
CA ASP A 430 6.83 46.31 -28.80
C ASP A 430 7.23 45.76 -30.19
N GLU A 431 6.42 44.88 -30.79
CA GLU A 431 6.39 44.50 -32.22
C GLU A 431 5.19 45.18 -32.90
#